data_AF-A0A0C9STP9-F1
#
_entry.id   AF-A0A0C9STP9-F1
#
_cell.length_a   1.000
_cell.length_b   1.000
_cell.length_c   1.000
_cell.angle_alpha   90.00
_cell.angle_beta   90.00
_cell.angle_gamma   90.00
#
_symmetry.space_group_name_H-M   'P 1'
#
loop_
_entity.id
_entity.type
_entity.pdbx_description
1 polymer ?
#
loop_
_entity_poly.entity_id
_entity_poly.type
_entity_poly.pdbx_seq_one_letter_code
_entity_poly.pdbx_strand_id
1 'polypeptide(L)'
;RNRKGFVSQNCLVCCSFDLKFTYVLSSWEGSMADSTIYHDARMADLIIPPDCFYLADAGFPCCLELLVPYWGQHYHLAEWGQ
;
A
#
# COMPACT_ATOMS: atom_id res chain seq x y z
N ARG A 1 1.60 -13.61 -14.33
CA ARG A 1 0.57 -13.24 -15.36
C ARG A 1 -0.64 -12.68 -14.62
N ASN A 2 -1.17 -11.52 -15.00
CA ASN A 2 -2.38 -11.00 -14.35
C ASN A 2 -3.64 -11.78 -14.77
N ARG A 3 -4.78 -11.49 -14.13
CA ARG A 3 -6.09 -12.09 -14.41
C ARG A 3 -6.56 -11.92 -15.87
N LYS A 4 -5.96 -10.99 -16.63
CA LYS A 4 -6.24 -10.73 -18.04
C LYS A 4 -5.25 -11.40 -19.00
N GLY A 5 -4.32 -12.20 -18.49
CA GLY A 5 -3.35 -12.94 -19.28
C GLY A 5 -2.12 -12.15 -19.71
N PHE A 6 -1.99 -10.88 -19.33
CA PHE A 6 -0.81 -10.05 -19.62
C PHE A 6 0.29 -10.29 -18.59
N VAL A 7 1.53 -10.01 -19.01
CA VAL A 7 2.66 -9.87 -18.08
C VAL A 7 2.53 -8.50 -17.42
N SER A 8 2.41 -8.48 -16.11
CA SER A 8 2.50 -7.27 -15.30
C SER A 8 3.38 -7.54 -14.10
N GLN A 9 4.02 -6.47 -13.63
CA GLN A 9 4.77 -6.46 -12.38
C GLN A 9 4.01 -5.60 -11.38
N ASN A 10 3.89 -6.08 -10.15
CA ASN A 10 3.39 -5.27 -9.05
C ASN A 10 4.58 -4.52 -8.44
N CYS A 11 4.34 -3.28 -8.05
CA CYS A 11 5.33 -2.41 -7.41
C CYS A 11 4.69 -1.81 -6.16
N LEU A 12 5.38 -1.90 -5.03
CA LEU A 12 5.00 -1.17 -3.82
C LEU A 12 5.71 0.17 -3.81
N VAL A 13 4.95 1.23 -3.60
CA VAL A 13 5.49 2.59 -3.56
C VAL A 13 4.92 3.32 -2.35
N CYS A 14 5.80 3.88 -1.53
CA CYS A 14 5.41 4.79 -0.46
C CYS A 14 5.75 6.23 -0.86
N CYS A 15 4.90 7.17 -0.47
CA CYS A 15 5.13 8.58 -0.72
C CYS A 15 4.82 9.43 0.52
N SER A 16 5.44 10.60 0.59
CA SER A 16 5.10 11.62 1.58
C SER A 16 3.79 12.33 1.22
N PHE A 17 3.28 13.17 2.12
CA PHE A 17 2.13 14.03 1.85
C PHE A 17 2.36 15.03 0.68
N ASP A 18 3.62 15.33 0.35
CA ASP A 18 3.99 16.13 -0.84
C ASP A 18 4.01 15.30 -2.13
N LEU A 19 3.54 14.05 -2.10
CA LEU A 19 3.54 13.09 -3.21
C LEU A 19 4.94 12.74 -3.75
N LYS A 20 5.98 12.91 -2.93
CA LYS A 20 7.34 12.48 -3.26
C LYS A 20 7.53 11.03 -2.86
N PHE A 21 8.02 10.20 -3.76
CA PHE A 21 8.36 8.82 -3.45
C PHE A 21 9.48 8.76 -2.43
N THR A 22 9.23 8.07 -1.33
CA THR A 22 10.20 7.84 -0.24
C THR A 22 10.69 6.39 -0.24
N TYR A 23 9.94 5.49 -0.88
CA TYR A 23 10.28 4.08 -1.01
C TYR A 23 9.69 3.50 -2.29
N VAL A 24 10.44 2.64 -2.96
CA VAL A 24 10.00 1.90 -4.14
C VAL A 24 10.57 0.49 -4.07
N LEU A 25 9.67 -0.50 -4.04
CA LEU A 25 10.00 -1.91 -4.24
C LEU A 25 9.35 -2.38 -5.54
N SER A 26 10.17 -2.64 -6.54
CA SER A 26 9.75 -3.15 -7.84
C SER A 26 9.97 -4.66 -7.95
N SER A 27 9.31 -5.28 -8.92
CA SER A 27 9.62 -6.63 -9.44
C SER A 27 8.87 -7.80 -8.81
N TRP A 28 7.66 -7.60 -8.30
CA TRP A 28 6.80 -8.71 -7.92
C TRP A 28 5.93 -9.17 -9.09
N GLU A 29 5.62 -10.47 -9.16
CA GLU A 29 4.66 -10.95 -10.15
C GLU A 29 3.32 -10.26 -9.93
N GLY A 30 2.68 -9.76 -11.00
CA GLY A 30 1.42 -9.00 -10.90
C GLY A 30 0.20 -9.75 -10.33
N SER A 31 0.35 -11.02 -9.94
CA SER A 31 -0.65 -11.81 -9.22
C SER A 31 -0.37 -11.92 -7.72
N MET A 32 0.75 -11.37 -7.25
CA MET A 32 1.11 -11.36 -5.84
C MET A 32 0.17 -10.43 -5.06
N ALA A 33 -0.29 -10.88 -3.90
CA ALA A 33 -1.12 -10.07 -3.01
C ALA A 33 -0.31 -8.91 -2.42
N ASP A 34 -0.96 -7.76 -2.25
CA ASP A 34 -0.30 -6.55 -1.74
C ASP A 34 0.25 -6.75 -0.31
N SER A 35 -0.42 -7.58 0.49
CA SER A 35 0.05 -7.99 1.82
C SER A 35 1.38 -8.76 1.81
N THR A 36 1.61 -9.61 0.81
CA THR A 36 2.88 -10.33 0.65
C THR A 36 4.00 -9.36 0.29
N ILE A 37 3.74 -8.43 -0.62
CA ILE A 37 4.73 -7.43 -1.05
C ILE A 37 5.08 -6.50 0.12
N TYR A 38 4.09 -6.09 0.91
CA TYR A 38 4.32 -5.30 2.12
C TYR A 38 5.17 -6.03 3.16
N HIS A 39 4.88 -7.32 3.41
CA HIS A 39 5.66 -8.10 4.34
C HIS A 39 7.13 -8.20 3.91
N ASP A 40 7.37 -8.48 2.63
CA ASP A 40 8.73 -8.52 2.08
C ASP A 40 9.44 -7.17 2.21
N ALA A 41 8.76 -6.07 1.87
CA ALA A 41 9.30 -4.72 2.03
C ALA A 41 9.71 -4.42 3.48
N ARG A 42 8.89 -4.79 4.46
CA ARG A 42 9.18 -4.63 5.89
C ARG A 42 10.35 -5.48 6.37
N MET A 43 10.54 -6.66 5.77
CA MET A 43 11.66 -7.55 6.07
C MET A 43 12.97 -7.09 5.42
N ALA A 44 12.88 -6.39 4.28
CA ALA A 44 14.03 -5.85 3.57
C ALA A 44 14.55 -4.57 4.23
N ASP A 45 13.89 -3.44 4.00
CA ASP A 45 14.41 -2.11 4.35
C ASP A 45 13.33 -1.02 4.46
N LEU A 46 12.04 -1.35 4.30
CA LEU A 46 10.96 -0.40 4.55
C LEU A 46 10.87 -0.12 6.05
N ILE A 47 11.38 1.03 6.48
CA ILE A 47 11.31 1.51 7.86
C ILE A 47 10.12 2.44 8.00
N ILE A 48 9.25 2.13 8.95
CA ILE A 48 8.15 3.01 9.38
C ILE A 48 8.53 3.55 10.75
N PRO A 49 8.75 4.88 10.90
CA PRO A 49 9.11 5.47 12.18
C PRO A 49 8.05 5.18 13.26
N PRO A 50 8.45 5.11 14.54
CA PRO A 50 7.50 5.04 15.64
C PRO A 50 6.49 6.19 15.55
N ASP A 51 5.24 5.93 15.94
CA ASP A 51 4.13 6.90 15.93
C ASP A 51 3.76 7.45 14.54
N CYS A 52 4.24 6.83 13.46
CA CYS A 52 3.88 7.13 12.09
C CYS A 52 3.18 5.95 11.42
N PHE A 53 2.29 6.25 10.47
CA PHE A 53 1.51 5.25 9.74
C PHE A 53 1.50 5.62 8.26
N TYR A 54 1.52 4.62 7.38
CA TYR A 54 1.18 4.82 5.97
C TYR A 54 -0.31 4.60 5.74
N LEU A 55 -0.91 5.46 4.92
CA LEU A 55 -2.24 5.20 4.37
C LEU A 55 -2.10 4.18 3.24
N ALA A 56 -2.80 3.06 3.34
CA ALA A 56 -2.73 1.97 2.38
C ALA A 56 -4.13 1.60 1.87
N ASP A 57 -4.20 0.92 0.72
CA ASP A 57 -5.48 0.43 0.21
C ASP A 57 -6.00 -0.78 1.02
N ALA A 58 -7.24 -1.19 0.74
CA ALA A 58 -7.90 -2.29 1.43
C ALA A 58 -7.25 -3.67 1.21
N GLY A 59 -6.39 -3.84 0.21
CA GLY A 59 -5.65 -5.08 -0.08
C GLY A 59 -4.45 -5.31 0.84
N PHE A 60 -4.04 -4.30 1.60
CA PHE A 60 -2.96 -4.37 2.59
C PHE A 60 -3.43 -4.94 3.94
N PRO A 61 -2.49 -5.44 4.78
CA PRO A 61 -2.85 -5.99 6.08
C PRO A 61 -3.31 -4.89 7.05
N CYS A 62 -4.27 -5.24 7.92
CA CYS A 62 -4.65 -4.41 9.05
C CYS A 62 -3.63 -4.60 10.18
N CYS A 63 -2.66 -3.68 10.29
CA CYS A 63 -1.60 -3.71 11.31
C CYS A 63 -1.32 -2.32 11.87
N LEU A 64 -0.46 -2.24 12.89
CA LEU A 64 -0.18 -0.98 13.60
C LEU A 64 0.56 0.05 12.75
N GLU A 65 1.11 -0.32 11.61
CA GLU A 65 1.89 0.61 10.79
C GLU A 65 1.15 1.08 9.53
N LEU A 66 -0.02 0.48 9.25
CA LEU A 66 -0.86 0.80 8.10
C LEU A 66 -2.25 1.24 8.54
N LEU A 67 -2.67 2.41 8.06
CA LEU A 67 -4.06 2.83 8.12
C LEU A 67 -4.75 2.35 6.84
N VAL A 68 -5.57 1.31 6.95
CA VAL A 68 -6.37 0.77 5.84
C VAL A 68 -7.84 1.18 5.98
N PRO A 69 -8.54 1.51 4.88
CA PRO A 69 -9.97 1.78 4.90
C PRO A 69 -10.75 0.60 5.48
N TYR A 70 -11.79 0.90 6.24
CA TYR A 70 -12.73 -0.14 6.69
C TYR A 70 -13.42 -0.78 5.49
N TRP A 71 -13.36 -2.11 5.43
CA TRP A 71 -13.96 -2.87 4.34
C TRP A 71 -15.48 -2.69 4.32
N GLY A 72 -16.02 -2.30 3.16
CA GLY A 72 -17.45 -2.08 2.97
C GLY A 72 -17.93 -0.66 3.32
N GLN A 73 -17.05 0.21 3.80
CA GLN A 73 -17.34 1.64 3.96
C GLN A 73 -16.64 2.44 2.85
N HIS A 74 -17.42 3.16 2.05
CA HIS A 74 -16.89 4.09 1.06
C HIS A 74 -16.63 5.42 1.75
N TYR A 75 -15.37 5.84 1.76
CA TYR A 75 -14.98 7.18 2.20
C TYR A 75 -15.08 8.11 0.98
N HIS A 76 -16.11 8.95 0.94
CA HIS A 76 -16.25 9.99 -0.08
C HIS A 76 -15.85 11.35 0.52
N LEU A 77 -15.06 12.14 -0.21
CA LEU A 77 -14.56 13.47 0.18
C LEU A 77 -15.66 14.53 0.42
N ALA A 78 -16.95 14.16 0.41
CA ALA A 78 -18.07 15.08 0.58
C ALA A 78 -18.24 15.60 2.02
N GLU A 79 -17.54 15.04 3.01
CA GLU A 79 -17.74 15.36 4.43
C GLU A 79 -16.81 16.47 4.99
N TRP A 80 -15.86 16.99 4.20
CA TRP A 80 -14.88 17.99 4.69
C TRP A 80 -15.18 19.45 4.35
N GLY A 81 -16.39 19.75 3.87
CA GLY A 81 -16.82 21.08 3.45
C GLY A 81 -17.98 21.68 4.26
N GLN A 82 -18.08 21.40 5.57
CA GLN A 82 -18.97 22.11 6.49
C GLN A 82 -18.18 22.97 7.47
#